data_AF-A0A0L7R3D4-F1
#
_entry.id   AF-A0A0L7R3D4-F1
#
_cell.length_a   1.000
_cell.length_b   1.000
_cell.length_c   1.000
_cell.angle_alpha   90.00
_cell.angle_beta   90.00
_cell.angle_gamma   90.00
#
_symmetry.space_group_name_H-M   'P 1'
#
loop_
_entity.id
_entity.type
_entity.pdbx_description
1 polymer ?
#
loop_
_entity_poly.entity_id
_entity_poly.type
_entity_poly.pdbx_seq_one_letter_code
_entity_poly.pdbx_strand_id
1 'polypeptide(L)'
;MSIYCIQWLVSVLFFEPCITNRMQEFVNLCSIANISVFILPFNYYGFYIHGRSVHGFADVNLPTLINDLQMEQNNLCAHKGLVPGTTQQTFILRLTKTFRIIFDTGSGLTKIVRMIQF
;
A
#
# COMPACT_ATOMS: atom_id res chain seq x y z
N MET A 1 -25.29 22.05 -22.23
CA MET A 1 -24.21 22.71 -21.45
C MET A 1 -24.53 22.81 -19.98
N SER A 2 -25.60 23.47 -19.55
CA SER A 2 -25.98 23.55 -18.11
C SER A 2 -26.12 22.17 -17.44
N ILE A 3 -26.79 21.20 -18.08
CA ILE A 3 -26.94 19.83 -17.56
C ILE A 3 -25.58 19.13 -17.38
N TYR A 4 -24.67 19.31 -18.33
CA TYR A 4 -23.31 18.75 -18.25
C TYR A 4 -22.51 19.39 -17.11
N CYS A 5 -22.60 20.71 -16.95
CA CYS A 5 -21.93 21.42 -15.85
C CYS A 5 -22.46 20.97 -14.49
N ILE A 6 -23.79 20.80 -14.35
CA ILE A 6 -24.42 20.32 -13.11
C ILE A 6 -23.99 18.87 -12.83
N GLN A 7 -24.00 18.00 -13.84
CA GLN A 7 -23.56 16.62 -13.68
C GLN A 7 -22.08 16.53 -13.27
N TRP A 8 -21.20 17.30 -13.93
CA TRP A 8 -19.79 17.37 -13.55
C TRP A 8 -19.60 17.89 -12.12
N LEU A 9 -20.31 18.95 -11.75
CA LEU A 9 -20.22 19.56 -10.42
C LEU A 9 -20.72 18.61 -9.32
N VAL A 10 -21.79 17.85 -9.59
CA VAL A 10 -22.27 16.80 -8.68
C VAL A 10 -21.27 15.65 -8.58
N SER A 11 -20.66 15.22 -9.69
CA SER A 11 -19.62 14.19 -9.68
C SER A 11 -18.39 14.60 -8.85
N VAL A 12 -17.89 15.82 -9.04
CA VAL A 12 -16.71 16.30 -8.31
C VAL A 12 -16.99 16.57 -6.83
N LEU A 13 -18.17 17.12 -6.48
CA LEU A 13 -18.46 17.48 -5.10
C LEU A 13 -18.97 16.32 -4.26
N PHE A 14 -19.70 15.36 -4.85
CA PHE A 14 -20.34 14.29 -4.09
C PHE A 14 -19.75 12.91 -4.38
N PHE A 15 -19.38 12.60 -5.62
CA PHE A 15 -18.88 11.26 -5.95
C PHE A 15 -17.38 11.12 -5.64
N GLU A 16 -16.55 12.06 -6.10
CA GLU A 16 -15.09 11.95 -5.91
C GLU A 16 -14.66 11.92 -4.43
N PRO A 17 -15.20 12.74 -3.51
CA PRO A 17 -14.81 12.72 -2.10
C PRO A 17 -15.44 11.55 -1.34
N CYS A 18 -16.59 11.04 -1.80
CA CYS A 18 -17.24 9.87 -1.20
C CYS A 18 -16.55 8.57 -1.61
N ILE A 19 -15.90 8.54 -2.78
CA ILE A 19 -15.06 7.43 -3.23
C ILE A 19 -13.66 7.65 -2.68
N THR A 20 -13.51 7.51 -1.36
CA THR A 20 -12.18 7.35 -0.75
C THR A 20 -11.49 6.20 -1.47
N ASN A 21 -10.29 6.45 -1.98
CA ASN A 21 -9.50 5.43 -2.66
C ASN A 21 -9.12 4.33 -1.67
N ARG A 22 -9.92 3.26 -1.63
CA ARG A 22 -9.73 2.12 -0.73
C ARG A 22 -8.35 1.48 -0.84
N MET A 23 -7.76 1.50 -2.03
CA MET A 23 -6.40 1.01 -2.23
C MET A 23 -5.38 1.89 -1.51
N GLN A 24 -5.54 3.22 -1.56
CA GLN A 24 -4.67 4.13 -0.85
C GLN A 24 -4.82 4.00 0.68
N GLU A 25 -6.05 3.83 1.16
CA GLU A 25 -6.35 3.58 2.57
C GLU A 25 -5.66 2.29 3.07
N PHE A 26 -5.72 1.22 2.28
CA PHE A 26 -5.03 -0.03 2.58
C PHE A 26 -3.50 0.11 2.58
N VAL A 27 -2.93 0.81 1.59
CA VAL A 27 -1.48 1.09 1.53
C VAL A 27 -1.03 1.92 2.75
N ASN A 28 -1.83 2.91 3.15
CA ASN A 28 -1.56 3.70 4.34
C ASN A 28 -1.57 2.85 5.61
N LEU A 29 -2.54 1.94 5.75
CA LEU A 29 -2.61 0.99 6.86
C LEU A 29 -1.38 0.08 6.91
N CYS A 30 -0.96 -0.48 5.77
CA CYS A 30 0.27 -1.28 5.66
C CYS A 30 1.49 -0.49 6.13
N SER A 31 1.60 0.78 5.74
CA SER A 31 2.69 1.68 6.14
C SER A 31 2.70 1.96 7.64
N ILE A 32 1.54 2.23 8.24
CA ILE A 32 1.42 2.49 9.70
C ILE A 32 1.75 1.22 10.48
N ALA A 33 1.26 0.07 10.01
CA ALA A 33 1.55 -1.23 10.61
C ALA A 33 2.99 -1.72 10.36
N ASN A 34 3.77 -1.03 9.52
CA ASN A 34 5.11 -1.44 9.08
C ASN A 34 5.14 -2.85 8.44
N ILE A 35 4.09 -3.20 7.67
CA ILE A 35 3.94 -4.52 7.03
C ILE A 35 3.93 -4.37 5.51
N SER A 36 4.84 -5.07 4.84
CA SER A 36 4.80 -5.20 3.37
C SER A 36 3.99 -6.42 2.94
N VAL A 37 3.24 -6.29 1.84
CA VAL A 37 2.34 -7.34 1.34
C VAL A 37 2.79 -7.79 -0.04
N PHE A 38 2.84 -9.10 -0.24
CA PHE A 38 3.22 -9.74 -1.50
C PHE A 38 2.06 -10.60 -2.00
N ILE A 39 1.53 -10.28 -3.19
CA ILE A 39 0.31 -10.87 -3.74
C ILE A 39 0.66 -11.58 -5.05
N LEU A 40 0.47 -12.91 -5.09
CA LEU A 40 0.79 -13.73 -6.27
C LEU A 40 -0.45 -14.48 -6.79
N PRO A 41 -1.32 -13.82 -7.58
CA PRO A 41 -2.45 -14.50 -8.20
C PRO A 41 -2.00 -15.41 -9.36
N PHE A 42 -0.86 -15.13 -10.00
CA PHE A 42 -0.34 -15.90 -11.13
C PHE A 42 1.09 -16.37 -10.91
N ASN A 43 1.55 -17.30 -11.76
CA ASN A 43 2.82 -17.96 -11.50
C ASN A 43 4.07 -17.07 -11.63
N TYR A 44 4.01 -16.10 -12.53
CA TYR A 44 5.12 -15.22 -12.88
C TYR A 44 4.73 -13.73 -12.82
N TYR A 45 3.57 -13.44 -12.24
CA TYR A 45 3.02 -12.10 -12.17
C TYR A 45 2.29 -11.90 -10.85
N GLY A 46 2.49 -10.73 -10.25
CA GLY A 46 1.80 -10.35 -9.04
C GLY A 46 2.00 -8.89 -8.68
N PHE A 47 1.71 -8.58 -7.43
CA PHE A 47 1.73 -7.22 -6.91
C PHE A 47 2.51 -7.18 -5.59
N TYR A 48 3.16 -6.06 -5.34
CA TYR A 48 3.86 -5.78 -4.10
C TYR A 48 3.42 -4.44 -3.54
N ILE A 49 3.10 -4.43 -2.25
CA ILE A 49 2.82 -3.23 -1.48
C ILE A 49 3.96 -3.05 -0.48
N HIS A 50 4.68 -1.95 -0.63
CA HIS A 50 5.74 -1.54 0.26
C HIS A 50 5.16 -0.75 1.44
N GLY A 51 4.92 -1.45 2.55
CA GLY A 51 4.37 -0.87 3.77
C GLY A 51 5.43 -0.60 4.83
N ARG A 52 6.66 -0.26 4.47
CA ARG A 52 7.66 0.15 5.48
C ARG A 52 7.31 1.54 6.02
N SER A 53 7.19 1.66 7.33
CA SER A 53 7.04 2.95 8.01
C SER A 53 8.33 3.76 7.89
N VAL A 54 8.22 5.08 7.71
CA VAL A 54 9.38 6.00 7.70
C VAL A 54 10.05 6.08 9.08
N HIS A 55 9.30 5.79 10.14
CA HIS A 55 9.76 5.75 11.53
C HIS A 55 10.37 4.39 11.92
N GLY A 56 10.20 3.36 11.08
CA GLY A 56 10.83 2.04 11.25
C GLY A 56 10.16 1.10 12.24
N PHE A 57 9.22 1.58 13.07
CA PHE A 57 8.44 0.80 14.03
C PHE A 57 6.94 1.11 13.89
N ALA A 58 6.08 0.23 14.40
CA ALA A 58 4.62 0.35 14.33
C ALA A 58 3.91 0.22 15.68
N ASP A 59 4.49 -0.56 16.61
CA ASP A 59 3.93 -0.78 17.94
C ASP A 59 4.42 0.32 18.90
N VAL A 60 3.76 1.47 18.82
CA VAL A 60 4.08 2.65 19.65
C VAL A 60 2.84 3.17 20.35
N ASN A 61 3.04 3.91 21.44
CA ASN A 61 1.95 4.55 22.16
C ASN A 61 1.22 5.56 21.26
N LEU A 62 -0.08 5.77 21.52
CA LEU A 62 -0.91 6.69 20.74
C LEU A 62 -0.34 8.12 20.61
N PRO A 63 0.24 8.75 21.66
CA PRO A 63 0.83 10.07 21.51
C PRO A 63 2.01 10.11 20.53
N THR A 64 2.85 9.07 20.54
CA THR A 64 3.97 8.92 19.61
C THR A 64 3.44 8.73 18.19
N LEU A 65 2.46 7.85 18.00
CA LEU A 65 1.81 7.65 16.71
C LEU A 65 1.22 8.95 16.13
N ILE A 66 0.55 9.75 16.96
CA ILE A 66 -0.02 11.03 16.53
C ILE A 66 1.10 12.00 16.11
N ASN A 67 2.17 12.09 16.90
CA ASN A 67 3.32 12.94 16.58
C ASN A 67 3.97 12.52 15.25
N ASP A 68 4.19 11.23 15.05
CA ASP A 68 4.75 10.67 13.82
C ASP A 68 3.89 11.01 12.59
N LEU A 69 2.57 10.89 12.71
CA LEU A 69 1.62 11.27 11.65
C LEU A 69 1.65 12.80 11.38
N GLN A 70 1.81 13.62 12.42
CA GLN A 70 1.97 15.06 12.26
C GLN A 70 3.29 15.43 11.57
N MET A 71 4.38 14.72 11.87
CA MET A 71 5.66 14.91 11.18
C MET A 71 5.55 14.54 9.70
N GLU A 72 4.84 13.45 9.37
CA GLU A 72 4.53 13.08 7.99
C GLU A 72 3.70 14.14 7.27
N GLN A 73 2.64 14.63 7.92
CA GLN A 73 1.76 15.67 7.36
C GLN A 73 2.51 16.97 7.07
N ASN A 74 3.43 17.35 7.96
CA ASN A 74 4.23 18.56 7.84
C ASN A 74 5.50 18.40 7.00
N ASN A 75 5.72 17.22 6.39
CA ASN A 75 6.92 16.88 5.62
C ASN A 75 8.23 17.07 6.41
N LEU A 76 8.20 16.77 7.71
CA LEU A 76 9.35 16.86 8.63
C LEU A 76 10.12 15.53 8.77
N CYS A 77 9.78 14.54 7.96
CA CYS A 77 10.42 13.22 7.92
C CYS A 77 10.71 12.81 6.48
N ALA A 78 11.44 11.71 6.30
CA ALA A 78 11.61 11.10 4.99
C ALA A 78 10.26 10.70 4.38
N HIS A 79 10.18 10.69 3.05
CA HIS A 79 8.99 10.22 2.36
C HIS A 79 8.92 8.69 2.33
N LYS A 80 7.68 8.17 2.36
CA LYS A 80 7.39 6.75 2.12
C LYS A 80 7.76 6.38 0.70
N GLY A 81 8.19 5.15 0.46
CA GLY A 81 8.45 4.66 -0.90
C GLY A 81 9.61 3.67 -0.94
N LEU A 82 9.61 2.81 -1.95
CA LEU A 82 10.70 1.85 -2.17
C LEU A 82 11.81 2.43 -3.04
N VAL A 83 11.43 3.21 -4.06
CA VAL A 83 12.36 3.76 -5.06
C VAL A 83 12.80 5.16 -4.64
N PRO A 84 14.12 5.43 -4.55
CA PRO A 84 14.63 6.74 -4.19
C PRO A 84 14.06 7.85 -5.07
N GLY A 85 13.65 8.96 -4.46
CA GLY A 85 13.07 10.10 -5.18
C GLY A 85 11.61 9.92 -5.59
N THR A 86 10.93 8.86 -5.15
CA THR A 86 9.50 8.63 -5.41
C THR A 86 8.72 8.37 -4.12
N THR A 87 7.42 8.62 -4.16
CA THR A 87 6.47 8.22 -3.10
C THR A 87 5.70 6.93 -3.42
N GLN A 88 6.15 6.20 -4.44
CA GLN A 88 5.43 5.03 -4.92
C GLN A 88 5.60 3.86 -3.96
N GLN A 89 4.47 3.30 -3.53
CA GLN A 89 4.41 2.17 -2.59
C GLN A 89 3.80 0.90 -3.21
N THR A 90 3.20 1.00 -4.40
CA THR A 90 2.58 -0.14 -5.10
C THR A 90 3.37 -0.49 -6.34
N PHE A 91 3.63 -1.78 -6.54
CA PHE A 91 4.48 -2.28 -7.61
C PHE A 91 3.86 -3.50 -8.28
N ILE A 92 4.07 -3.60 -9.59
CA ILE A 92 3.79 -4.79 -10.35
C ILE A 92 5.05 -5.63 -10.39
N LEU A 93 4.91 -6.93 -10.13
CA LEU A 93 5.99 -7.87 -10.12
C LEU A 93 5.94 -8.72 -11.38
N ARG A 94 7.09 -8.88 -12.03
CA ARG A 94 7.34 -9.92 -13.02
C ARG A 94 8.42 -10.83 -12.47
N LEU A 95 8.06 -12.09 -12.26
CA LEU A 95 8.91 -13.04 -11.55
C LEU A 95 9.53 -14.05 -12.51
N THR A 96 10.74 -14.48 -12.17
CA THR A 96 11.44 -15.54 -12.89
C THR A 96 11.01 -16.92 -12.37
N LYS A 97 11.24 -17.95 -13.19
CA LYS A 97 11.04 -19.34 -12.78
C LYS A 97 11.85 -19.72 -11.54
N THR A 98 13.08 -19.22 -11.44
CA THR A 98 13.94 -19.43 -10.28
C THR A 98 13.35 -18.85 -9.01
N PHE A 99 12.85 -17.60 -9.05
CA PHE A 99 12.18 -17.00 -7.90
C PHE A 99 10.99 -17.83 -7.44
N ARG A 100 10.17 -18.32 -8.39
CA ARG A 100 8.99 -19.11 -8.06
C ARG A 100 9.34 -20.44 -7.38
N ILE A 101 10.37 -21.13 -7.86
CA ILE A 101 10.84 -22.37 -7.24
C ILE A 101 11.26 -22.11 -5.80
N ILE A 102 12.09 -21.08 -5.57
CA ILE A 102 12.55 -20.70 -4.23
C ILE A 102 11.37 -20.34 -3.31
N PHE A 103 10.43 -19.54 -3.81
CA PHE A 103 9.26 -19.13 -3.06
C PHE A 103 8.39 -20.32 -2.66
N ASP A 104 8.12 -21.24 -3.59
CA ASP A 104 7.32 -22.44 -3.31
C ASP A 104 8.03 -23.36 -2.30
N THR A 105 9.33 -23.60 -2.47
CA THR A 105 10.14 -24.40 -1.53
C THR A 105 10.17 -23.78 -0.13
N GLY A 106 10.40 -22.46 -0.03
CA GLY A 106 10.42 -21.74 1.25
C GLY A 106 9.05 -21.62 1.92
N SER A 107 7.98 -21.51 1.14
CA SER A 107 6.60 -21.42 1.64
C SER A 107 6.12 -22.70 2.34
N GLY A 108 6.72 -23.86 2.04
CA GLY A 108 6.47 -25.09 2.79
C GLY A 108 7.09 -25.11 4.19
N LEU A 109 8.05 -24.23 4.46
CA LEU A 109 8.83 -24.18 5.71
C LEU A 109 8.39 -23.08 6.67
N THR A 110 7.60 -22.10 6.21
CA THR A 110 7.10 -20.98 7.03
C THR A 110 5.58 -20.93 6.95
N LYS A 111 4.91 -20.51 8.03
CA LYS A 111 3.48 -20.12 8.01
C LYS A 111 3.30 -18.85 7.16
N ILE A 112 3.60 -18.92 5.88
CA ILE A 112 3.14 -17.94 4.90
C ILE A 112 1.64 -18.15 4.81
N VAL A 113 0.87 -17.23 5.37
CA VAL A 113 -0.59 -17.24 5.24
C VAL A 113 -0.89 -17.02 3.76
N ARG A 114 -1.16 -18.12 3.04
CA ARG A 114 -1.79 -18.06 1.72
C ARG A 114 -3.21 -17.52 1.92
N MET A 115 -3.37 -16.22 1.81
CA MET A 115 -4.69 -15.61 1.65
C MET A 115 -5.11 -15.77 0.18
N ILE A 116 -5.36 -17.01 -0.22
CA ILE A 116 -5.98 -17.32 -1.51
C ILE A 116 -7.32 -17.96 -1.17
N GLN A 117 -8.38 -17.17 -1.18
CA GLN A 117 -9.74 -17.69 -1.34
C GLN A 117 -10.28 -17.16 -2.65
N PHE A 118 -10.37 -18.04 -3.64
CA PHE A 118 -11.53 -18.19 -4.51
C PHE A 118 -11.74 -19.69 -4.73
#